data_AF-A0A850P330-F1
#
_entry.id   AF-A0A850P330-F1
#
_cell.length_a   1.000
_cell.length_b   1.000
_cell.length_c   1.000
_cell.angle_alpha   90.00
_cell.angle_beta   90.00
_cell.angle_gamma   90.00
#
_symmetry.space_group_name_H-M   'P 1'
#
loop_
_entity.id
_entity.type
_entity.pdbx_description
1 polymer ?
#
loop_
_entity_poly.entity_id
_entity_poly.type
_entity_poly.pdbx_seq_one_letter_code
_entity_poly.pdbx_strand_id
1 'polypeptide(L)'
;MAGQAWGDTLPVVIFGAKLKPDGAPTRTLRLRVGAAHAFGRQRGRVVYVPTGGPSPPSGLREADVMADMLRAMGVPPDAIMVEGTAPDTLASVIRCTGLLRRQGYRGPVAVASSAYHLPRCLLLMRMMGWRVVRVPPPDAPAAQRWGRRWFWRLREGMALPWDVLLLACKHLRAGRDGD
;
A
#
# COMPACT_ATOMS: atom_id res chain seq x y z
N MET A 1 6.93 21.51 8.73
CA MET A 1 6.89 20.21 9.44
C MET A 1 8.28 19.61 9.37
N ALA A 2 8.93 19.40 10.51
CA ALA A 2 10.29 18.85 10.59
C ALA A 2 10.31 17.45 9.96
N GLY A 3 11.25 17.22 9.04
CA GLY A 3 11.42 15.91 8.41
C GLY A 3 11.75 14.86 9.47
N GLN A 4 11.02 13.75 9.48
CA GLN A 4 11.32 12.64 10.37
C GLN A 4 12.72 12.11 10.03
N ALA A 5 13.63 12.07 11.01
CA ALA A 5 14.94 11.45 10.83
C ALA A 5 14.74 9.95 10.57
N TRP A 6 14.96 9.52 9.33
CA TRP A 6 14.63 8.15 8.92
C TRP A 6 15.58 7.11 9.51
N GLY A 7 16.85 7.41 9.74
CA GLY A 7 17.80 6.45 10.34
C GLY A 7 17.69 5.05 9.70
N ASP A 8 17.54 4.03 10.55
CA ASP A 8 17.29 2.63 10.19
C ASP A 8 15.79 2.28 10.01
N THR A 9 14.91 3.30 10.06
CA THR A 9 13.45 3.13 9.98
C THR A 9 13.03 2.60 8.60
N LEU A 10 12.26 1.52 8.62
CA LEU A 10 11.67 0.92 7.43
C LEU A 10 10.19 1.31 7.26
N PRO A 11 9.81 2.01 6.18
CA PRO A 11 8.41 2.22 5.85
C PRO A 11 7.75 0.91 5.41
N VAL A 12 6.57 0.63 5.97
CA VAL A 12 5.70 -0.49 5.61
C VAL A 12 4.43 0.07 4.98
N VAL A 13 4.36 0.11 3.65
CA VAL A 13 3.20 0.58 2.91
C VAL A 13 2.12 -0.52 2.88
N ILE A 14 0.95 -0.22 3.41
CA ILE A 14 -0.18 -1.15 3.50
C ILE A 14 -1.25 -0.72 2.50
N PHE A 15 -1.48 -1.55 1.48
CA PHE A 15 -2.49 -1.28 0.46
C PHE A 15 -3.89 -1.62 0.95
N GLY A 16 -4.80 -0.66 0.82
CA GLY A 16 -6.21 -0.78 1.18
C GLY A 16 -6.98 -1.88 0.42
N ALA A 17 -8.12 -2.23 1.00
CA ALA A 17 -9.11 -3.13 0.43
C ALA A 17 -10.48 -2.64 0.88
N LYS A 18 -11.48 -2.80 0.01
CA LYS A 18 -12.86 -2.35 0.24
C LYS A 18 -13.33 -2.61 1.67
N LEU A 19 -13.98 -1.62 2.25
CA LEU A 19 -14.70 -1.74 3.51
C LEU A 19 -16.05 -2.44 3.28
N LYS A 20 -16.66 -2.89 4.37
CA LYS A 20 -18.05 -3.30 4.36
C LYS A 20 -18.97 -2.07 4.23
N PRO A 21 -20.26 -2.24 3.88
CA PRO A 21 -21.21 -1.14 3.78
C PRO A 21 -21.34 -0.28 5.04
N ASP A 22 -21.19 -0.90 6.22
CA ASP A 22 -21.19 -0.26 7.54
C ASP A 22 -19.86 0.43 7.91
N GLY A 23 -18.86 0.41 7.02
CA GLY A 23 -17.54 0.98 7.25
C GLY A 23 -16.59 0.06 8.02
N ALA A 24 -17.05 -1.10 8.50
CA ALA A 24 -16.18 -2.03 9.22
C ALA A 24 -15.15 -2.66 8.25
N PRO A 25 -13.94 -2.99 8.75
CA PRO A 25 -12.91 -3.59 7.91
C PRO A 25 -13.38 -4.94 7.36
N THR A 26 -13.06 -5.24 6.10
CA THR A 26 -13.25 -6.58 5.55
C THR A 26 -12.22 -7.55 6.11
N ARG A 27 -12.46 -8.86 5.95
CA ARG A 27 -11.47 -9.88 6.33
C ARG A 27 -10.14 -9.65 5.60
N THR A 28 -10.19 -9.26 4.33
CA THR A 28 -8.99 -8.94 3.54
C THR A 28 -8.20 -7.78 4.16
N LEU A 29 -8.87 -6.70 4.55
CA LEU A 29 -8.22 -5.55 5.17
C LEU A 29 -7.57 -5.96 6.50
N ARG A 30 -8.31 -6.68 7.37
CA ARG A 30 -7.77 -7.25 8.62
C ARG A 30 -6.51 -8.09 8.42
N LEU A 31 -6.54 -8.99 7.46
CA LEU A 31 -5.40 -9.86 7.17
C LEU A 31 -4.18 -9.07 6.67
N ARG A 32 -4.37 -8.02 5.84
CA ARG A 32 -3.27 -7.17 5.35
C ARG A 32 -2.61 -6.38 6.46
N VAL A 33 -3.40 -5.74 7.32
CA VAL A 33 -2.88 -4.97 8.45
C VAL A 33 -2.20 -5.91 9.45
N GLY A 34 -2.80 -7.07 9.74
CA GLY A 34 -2.19 -8.07 10.61
C GLY A 34 -0.84 -8.58 10.10
N ALA A 35 -0.73 -8.87 8.79
CA ALA A 35 0.53 -9.29 8.18
C ALA A 35 1.58 -8.16 8.21
N ALA A 36 1.19 -6.91 7.94
CA ALA A 36 2.08 -5.76 8.04
C ALA A 36 2.60 -5.59 9.48
N HIS A 37 1.71 -5.64 10.47
CA HIS A 37 2.05 -5.50 11.88
C HIS A 37 2.97 -6.63 12.37
N ALA A 38 2.65 -7.88 12.04
CA ALA A 38 3.50 -9.02 12.39
C ALA A 38 4.90 -8.91 11.77
N PHE A 39 4.98 -8.46 10.51
CA PHE A 39 6.25 -8.20 9.84
C PHE A 39 7.03 -7.09 10.54
N GLY A 40 6.39 -5.96 10.86
CA GLY A 40 7.05 -4.83 11.50
C GLY A 40 7.57 -5.15 12.90
N ARG A 41 6.86 -6.00 13.67
CA ARG A 41 7.31 -6.48 14.99
C ARG A 41 8.59 -7.31 14.96
N GLN A 42 8.93 -7.92 13.83
CA GLN A 42 10.16 -8.70 13.64
C GLN A 42 11.31 -7.86 13.09
N ARG A 43 11.09 -6.56 12.88
CA ARG A 43 12.09 -5.61 12.39
C ARG A 43 12.48 -4.67 13.52
N GLY A 44 13.51 -3.86 13.26
CA GLY A 44 13.85 -2.72 14.11
C GLY A 44 12.78 -1.64 14.01
N ARG A 45 13.20 -0.39 13.84
CA ARG A 45 12.25 0.72 13.76
C ARG A 45 11.44 0.66 12.46
N VAL A 46 10.12 0.78 12.54
CA VAL A 46 9.21 0.80 11.37
C VAL A 46 8.23 1.97 11.44
N VAL A 47 7.83 2.46 10.27
CA VAL A 47 6.71 3.41 10.12
C VAL A 47 5.70 2.77 9.18
N TYR A 48 4.46 2.60 9.65
CA TYR A 48 3.37 2.06 8.84
C TYR A 48 2.75 3.17 8.01
N VAL A 49 2.58 2.91 6.71
CA VAL A 49 2.00 3.85 5.75
C VAL A 49 0.73 3.24 5.16
N PRO A 50 -0.41 3.27 5.88
CA PRO A 50 -1.69 2.82 5.33
C PRO A 50 -2.15 3.76 4.20
N THR A 51 -2.53 3.19 3.06
CA THR A 51 -3.01 3.94 1.89
C THR A 51 -4.36 3.43 1.38
N GLY A 52 -5.25 4.37 1.05
CA GLY A 52 -6.57 4.09 0.50
C GLY A 52 -7.60 5.16 0.84
N GLY A 53 -8.33 5.59 -0.18
CA GLY A 53 -9.34 6.66 -0.13
C GLY A 53 -10.70 6.21 0.40
N PRO A 54 -11.73 7.05 0.20
CA PRO A 54 -13.11 6.74 0.59
C PRO A 54 -13.61 5.43 -0.01
N SER A 55 -14.29 4.61 0.80
CA SER A 55 -14.87 3.33 0.41
C SER A 55 -16.41 3.40 0.44
N PRO A 56 -17.08 3.56 -0.71
CA PRO A 56 -18.54 3.54 -0.76
C PRO A 56 -19.13 2.17 -0.38
N PRO A 57 -20.31 2.12 0.26
CA PRO A 57 -21.19 3.25 0.59
C PRO A 57 -20.83 3.98 1.90
N SER A 58 -19.96 3.42 2.74
CA SER A 58 -19.66 4.00 4.07
C SER A 58 -19.05 5.41 4.01
N GLY A 59 -18.36 5.75 2.93
CA GLY A 59 -17.62 7.01 2.78
C GLY A 59 -16.34 7.10 3.63
N LEU A 60 -16.10 6.14 4.53
CA LEU A 60 -14.89 6.08 5.34
C LEU A 60 -13.66 5.80 4.48
N ARG A 61 -12.52 6.36 4.87
CA ARG A 61 -11.24 6.14 4.19
C ARG A 61 -10.63 4.83 4.66
N GLU A 62 -10.25 3.98 3.72
CA GLU A 62 -9.61 2.70 4.03
C GLU A 62 -8.34 2.89 4.86
N ALA A 63 -7.56 3.95 4.59
CA ALA A 63 -6.35 4.26 5.32
C ALA A 63 -6.59 4.61 6.80
N ASP A 64 -7.68 5.31 7.11
CA ASP A 64 -8.03 5.68 8.50
C ASP A 64 -8.42 4.43 9.28
N VAL A 65 -9.26 3.56 8.69
CA VAL A 65 -9.66 2.29 9.32
C VAL A 65 -8.42 1.41 9.58
N MET A 66 -7.45 1.37 8.66
CA MET A 66 -6.19 0.66 8.88
C MET A 66 -5.35 1.29 9.99
N ALA A 67 -5.31 2.62 10.08
CA ALA A 67 -4.60 3.34 11.15
C ALA A 67 -5.20 3.04 12.53
N ASP A 68 -6.52 3.03 12.64
CA ASP A 68 -7.21 2.68 13.89
C ASP A 68 -6.96 1.24 14.30
N MET A 69 -6.91 0.31 13.34
CA MET A 69 -6.52 -1.07 13.62
C MET A 69 -5.07 -1.18 14.12
N LEU A 70 -4.13 -0.42 13.55
CA LEU A 70 -2.74 -0.39 14.01
C LEU A 70 -2.64 0.16 15.44
N ARG A 71 -3.34 1.25 15.74
CA ARG A 71 -3.42 1.83 17.10
C ARG A 71 -3.99 0.83 18.10
N ALA A 72 -5.07 0.15 17.74
CA ALA A 72 -5.67 -0.89 18.57
C ALA A 72 -4.73 -2.09 18.82
N MET A 73 -3.75 -2.31 17.94
CA MET A 73 -2.69 -3.31 18.11
C MET A 73 -1.46 -2.80 18.88
N GLY A 74 -1.50 -1.57 19.41
CA GLY A 74 -0.45 -0.96 20.22
C GLY A 74 0.62 -0.21 19.43
N VAL A 75 0.42 0.06 18.14
CA VAL A 75 1.35 0.88 17.34
C VAL A 75 1.21 2.35 17.75
N PRO A 76 2.31 3.03 18.11
CA PRO A 76 2.24 4.42 18.55
C PRO A 76 1.90 5.36 17.37
N PRO A 77 1.20 6.49 17.61
CA PRO A 77 0.73 7.37 16.53
C PRO A 77 1.84 7.95 15.65
N ASP A 78 3.03 8.18 16.20
CA ASP A 78 4.22 8.68 15.50
C ASP A 78 4.89 7.65 14.58
N ALA A 79 4.51 6.37 14.71
CA ALA A 79 4.88 5.29 13.81
C ALA A 79 3.81 5.03 12.72
N ILE A 80 2.79 5.88 12.58
CA ILE A 80 1.72 5.73 11.58
C ILE A 80 1.63 6.99 10.72
N MET A 81 1.81 6.83 9.40
CA MET A 81 1.72 7.92 8.44
C MET A 81 0.61 7.63 7.42
N VAL A 82 -0.54 8.25 7.61
CA VAL A 82 -1.77 7.94 6.84
C VAL A 82 -1.77 8.62 5.47
N GLU A 83 -2.09 7.85 4.42
CA GLU A 83 -2.38 8.35 3.07
C GLU A 83 -3.83 8.01 2.67
N GLY A 84 -4.78 8.88 3.04
CA GLY A 84 -6.22 8.62 2.88
C GLY A 84 -6.85 9.11 1.56
N THR A 85 -6.07 9.38 0.52
CA THR A 85 -6.58 10.11 -0.66
C THR A 85 -6.49 9.34 -1.98
N ALA A 86 -5.88 8.16 -2.00
CA ALA A 86 -5.77 7.33 -3.19
C ALA A 86 -7.06 6.56 -3.53
N PRO A 87 -7.70 6.80 -4.70
CA PRO A 87 -8.87 6.02 -5.12
C PRO A 87 -8.52 4.63 -5.68
N ASP A 88 -7.27 4.41 -6.08
CA ASP A 88 -6.81 3.17 -6.69
C ASP A 88 -5.34 2.87 -6.35
N THR A 89 -4.84 1.72 -6.82
CA THR A 89 -3.48 1.26 -6.54
C THR A 89 -2.39 2.18 -7.11
N LEU A 90 -2.58 2.71 -8.32
CA LEU A 90 -1.58 3.58 -8.96
C LEU A 90 -1.48 4.91 -8.21
N ALA A 91 -2.62 5.49 -7.85
CA ALA A 91 -2.69 6.67 -7.00
C ALA A 91 -2.06 6.40 -5.63
N SER A 92 -2.29 5.23 -5.03
CA SER A 92 -1.68 4.82 -3.76
C SER A 92 -0.15 4.87 -3.85
N VAL A 93 0.41 4.27 -4.91
CA VAL A 93 1.86 4.25 -5.17
C VAL A 93 2.41 5.65 -5.37
N ILE A 94 1.76 6.49 -6.18
CA ILE A 94 2.20 7.86 -6.46
C ILE A 94 2.17 8.70 -5.18
N ARG A 95 1.08 8.64 -4.41
CA ARG A 95 0.88 9.44 -3.20
C ARG A 95 1.80 9.00 -2.09
N CYS A 96 1.95 7.70 -1.85
CA CYS A 96 2.94 7.16 -0.91
C CYS A 96 4.37 7.54 -1.31
N THR A 97 4.71 7.47 -2.60
CA THR A 97 6.03 7.88 -3.09
C THR A 97 6.29 9.36 -2.81
N GLY A 98 5.33 10.23 -3.12
CA GLY A 98 5.44 11.66 -2.83
C GLY A 98 5.56 11.95 -1.34
N LEU A 99 4.76 11.25 -0.52
CA LEU A 99 4.80 11.35 0.93
C LEU A 99 6.17 11.00 1.51
N LEU A 100 6.72 9.83 1.14
CA LEU A 100 8.03 9.36 1.59
C LEU A 100 9.17 10.27 1.10
N ARG A 101 9.14 10.70 -0.16
CA ARG A 101 10.18 11.58 -0.73
C ARG A 101 10.16 12.98 -0.12
N ARG A 102 8.99 13.56 0.16
CA ARG A 102 8.89 14.87 0.85
C ARG A 102 9.46 14.82 2.27
N GLN A 103 9.42 13.65 2.90
CA GLN A 103 10.06 13.42 4.20
C GLN A 103 11.56 13.10 4.08
N GLY A 104 12.12 13.04 2.86
CA GLY A 104 13.54 12.76 2.63
C GLY A 104 13.91 11.27 2.60
N TYR A 105 12.94 10.34 2.58
CA TYR A 105 13.25 8.92 2.57
C TYR A 105 13.84 8.46 1.23
N ARG A 106 14.95 7.71 1.28
CA ARG A 106 15.59 7.08 0.10
C ARG A 106 15.94 5.60 0.27
N GLY A 107 15.52 5.00 1.39
CA GLY A 107 15.77 3.61 1.71
C GLY A 107 14.83 2.63 1.00
N PRO A 108 14.89 1.33 1.37
CA PRO A 108 13.95 0.32 0.87
C PRO A 108 12.54 0.50 1.47
N VAL A 109 11.50 0.11 0.73
CA VAL A 109 10.11 0.19 1.22
C VAL A 109 9.52 -1.21 1.32
N ALA A 110 8.99 -1.57 2.48
CA ALA A 110 8.23 -2.80 2.64
C ALA A 110 6.80 -2.62 2.13
N VAL A 111 6.28 -3.61 1.41
CA VAL A 111 4.96 -3.56 0.78
C VAL A 111 4.09 -4.70 1.29
N ALA A 112 2.95 -4.36 1.89
CA ALA A 112 1.95 -5.29 2.40
C ALA A 112 0.65 -5.23 1.59
N SER A 113 0.22 -6.39 1.10
CA SER A 113 -1.04 -6.59 0.37
C SER A 113 -1.42 -8.08 0.37
N SER A 114 -2.55 -8.42 -0.25
CA SER A 114 -2.98 -9.81 -0.43
C SER A 114 -2.12 -10.55 -1.45
N ALA A 115 -1.98 -11.87 -1.33
CA ALA A 115 -1.10 -12.67 -2.20
C ALA A 115 -1.31 -12.49 -3.71
N TYR A 116 -2.57 -12.30 -4.14
CA TYR A 116 -2.90 -12.08 -5.54
C TYR A 116 -2.58 -10.65 -6.01
N HIS A 117 -2.64 -9.65 -5.11
CA HIS A 117 -2.49 -8.22 -5.42
C HIS A 117 -1.05 -7.71 -5.21
N LEU A 118 -0.29 -8.38 -4.36
CA LEU A 118 1.07 -8.03 -4.00
C LEU A 118 2.01 -7.88 -5.21
N PRO A 119 1.96 -8.72 -6.27
CA PRO A 119 2.81 -8.53 -7.45
C PRO A 119 2.63 -7.16 -8.12
N ARG A 120 1.38 -6.71 -8.28
CA ARG A 120 1.05 -5.40 -8.86
C ARG A 120 1.60 -4.25 -8.01
N CYS A 121 1.38 -4.29 -6.69
CA CYS A 121 1.91 -3.29 -5.77
C CYS A 121 3.44 -3.22 -5.83
N LEU A 122 4.11 -4.38 -5.83
CA LEU A 122 5.57 -4.45 -5.90
C LEU A 122 6.12 -3.91 -7.23
N LEU A 123 5.47 -4.23 -8.36
CA LEU A 123 5.89 -3.72 -9.67
C LEU A 123 5.80 -2.20 -9.72
N LEU A 124 4.65 -1.63 -9.37
CA LEU A 124 4.42 -0.19 -9.44
C LEU A 124 5.38 0.58 -8.51
N MET A 125 5.64 0.08 -7.31
CA MET A 125 6.62 0.68 -6.40
C MET A 125 8.05 0.62 -6.97
N ARG A 126 8.44 -0.48 -7.63
CA ARG A 126 9.73 -0.57 -8.33
C ARG A 126 9.83 0.42 -9.49
N MET A 127 8.77 0.58 -10.27
CA MET A 127 8.72 1.56 -11.36
C MET A 127 8.85 3.00 -10.84
N MET A 128 8.38 3.28 -9.63
CA MET A 128 8.63 4.57 -8.95
C MET A 128 10.04 4.70 -8.36
N GLY A 129 10.94 3.76 -8.63
CA GLY A 129 12.36 3.79 -8.22
C GLY A 129 12.62 3.27 -6.81
N TRP A 130 11.67 2.58 -6.17
CA TRP A 130 11.89 2.02 -4.83
C TRP A 130 12.56 0.65 -4.87
N ARG A 131 13.51 0.42 -3.96
CA ARG A 131 13.91 -0.93 -3.56
C ARG A 131 12.80 -1.51 -2.68
N VAL A 132 12.13 -2.56 -3.14
CA VAL A 132 10.96 -3.10 -2.42
C VAL A 132 11.30 -4.34 -1.59
N VAL A 133 10.82 -4.36 -0.35
CA VAL A 133 10.82 -5.53 0.52
C VAL A 133 9.42 -6.13 0.52
N ARG A 134 9.32 -7.43 0.28
CA ARG A 134 8.02 -8.11 0.28
C ARG A 134 7.63 -8.43 1.71
N VAL A 135 6.45 -7.96 2.14
CA VAL A 135 5.81 -8.49 3.36
C VAL A 135 5.14 -9.83 2.99
N PRO A 136 5.40 -10.92 3.75
CA PRO A 136 4.72 -12.19 3.53
C PRO A 136 3.21 -11.99 3.54
N PRO A 137 2.49 -12.31 2.44
CA PRO A 137 1.06 -12.12 2.41
C PRO A 137 0.37 -13.07 3.40
N PRO A 138 -0.76 -12.67 3.99
CA PRO A 138 -1.50 -13.52 4.91
C PRO A 138 -2.09 -14.74 4.18
N ASP A 139 -2.17 -15.87 4.87
CA ASP A 139 -2.84 -17.07 4.37
C ASP A 139 -4.35 -16.83 4.28
N ALA A 140 -4.84 -16.58 3.07
CA ALA A 140 -6.25 -16.31 2.80
C ALA A 140 -6.87 -17.43 1.94
N PRO A 141 -7.94 -18.11 2.42
CA PRO A 141 -8.72 -19.10 1.67
C PRO A 141 -9.29 -18.63 0.33
N ALA A 142 -9.45 -17.32 0.11
CA ALA A 142 -9.85 -16.79 -1.20
C ALA A 142 -8.83 -17.11 -2.31
N ALA A 143 -7.57 -17.39 -1.93
CA ALA A 143 -6.52 -17.90 -2.81
C ALA A 143 -6.56 -19.43 -3.01
N GLN A 144 -7.40 -20.19 -2.27
CA GLN A 144 -7.46 -21.65 -2.34
C GLN A 144 -8.43 -22.19 -3.41
N ARG A 145 -9.43 -21.43 -3.88
CA ARG A 145 -10.27 -21.85 -5.02
C ARG A 145 -9.57 -21.52 -6.35
N TRP A 146 -9.04 -22.55 -7.01
CA TRP A 146 -8.29 -22.47 -8.27
C TRP A 146 -8.92 -21.54 -9.33
N GLY A 147 -10.24 -21.60 -9.55
CA GLY A 147 -10.93 -20.78 -10.56
C GLY A 147 -10.97 -19.27 -10.24
N ARG A 148 -11.20 -18.89 -8.97
CA ARG A 148 -11.14 -17.47 -8.57
C ARG A 148 -9.71 -16.95 -8.57
N ARG A 149 -8.71 -17.78 -8.25
CA ARG A 149 -7.28 -17.42 -8.31
C ARG A 149 -6.86 -16.99 -9.71
N TRP A 150 -7.27 -17.71 -10.75
CA TRP A 150 -7.00 -17.34 -12.15
C TRP A 150 -7.80 -16.11 -12.59
N PHE A 151 -9.06 -15.98 -12.21
CA PHE A 151 -9.87 -14.79 -12.51
C PHE A 151 -9.23 -13.49 -11.97
N TRP A 152 -8.84 -13.44 -10.70
CA TRP A 152 -8.19 -12.24 -10.14
C TRP A 152 -6.78 -12.01 -10.69
N ARG A 153 -6.04 -13.07 -11.03
CA ARG A 153 -4.72 -12.99 -11.68
C ARG A 153 -4.80 -12.49 -13.12
N LEU A 154 -5.78 -12.93 -13.90
CA LEU A 154 -6.01 -12.49 -15.28
C LEU A 154 -6.53 -11.04 -15.30
N ARG A 155 -7.47 -10.71 -14.41
CA ARG A 155 -7.98 -9.34 -14.28
C ARG A 155 -6.90 -8.35 -13.86
N GLU A 156 -6.02 -8.72 -12.93
CA GLU A 156 -4.86 -7.88 -12.60
C GLU A 156 -3.78 -7.93 -13.69
N GLY A 157 -3.60 -9.07 -14.36
CA GLY A 157 -2.73 -9.22 -15.53
C GLY A 157 -3.08 -8.29 -16.69
N MET A 158 -4.37 -7.99 -16.90
CA MET A 158 -4.83 -7.02 -17.89
C MET A 158 -4.72 -5.56 -17.43
N ALA A 159 -4.74 -5.31 -16.12
CA ALA A 159 -4.52 -3.97 -15.56
C ALA A 159 -3.03 -3.55 -15.62
N LEU A 160 -2.11 -4.50 -15.58
CA LEU A 160 -0.67 -4.24 -15.59
C LEU A 160 -0.17 -3.53 -16.86
N PRO A 161 -0.53 -3.94 -18.09
CA PRO A 161 -0.16 -3.23 -19.31
C PRO A 161 -0.64 -1.77 -19.34
N TRP A 162 -1.87 -1.53 -18.88
CA TRP A 162 -2.47 -0.20 -18.85
C TRP A 162 -1.82 0.69 -17.79
N ASP A 163 -1.61 0.17 -16.58
CA ASP A 163 -0.91 0.90 -15.51
C ASP A 163 0.55 1.22 -15.91
N VAL A 164 1.24 0.29 -16.60
CA VAL A 164 2.59 0.50 -17.13
C VAL A 164 2.62 1.59 -18.20
N LEU A 165 1.65 1.57 -19.12
CA LEU A 165 1.51 2.59 -20.17
C LEU A 165 1.27 3.98 -19.58
N LEU A 166 0.35 4.10 -18.60
CA LEU A 166 0.07 5.38 -17.94
C LEU A 166 1.28 5.92 -17.17
N LEU A 167 2.03 5.05 -16.48
CA LEU A 167 3.28 5.42 -15.82
C LEU A 167 4.34 5.90 -16.82
N ALA A 168 4.51 5.20 -17.94
CA ALA A 168 5.42 5.61 -19.00
C ALA A 168 5.04 6.98 -19.59
N CYS A 169 3.74 7.20 -19.88
CA CYS A 169 3.26 8.50 -20.34
C CYS A 169 3.50 9.62 -19.33
N LYS A 170 3.34 9.36 -18.03
CA LYS A 170 3.64 10.35 -16.99
C LYS A 170 5.12 10.68 -16.94
N HIS A 171 6.00 9.68 -17.03
CA HIS A 171 7.45 9.90 -17.10
C HIS A 171 7.85 10.71 -18.35
N LEU A 172 7.20 10.46 -19.50
CA LEU A 172 7.44 11.21 -20.74
C LEU A 172 6.95 12.67 -20.67
N ARG A 173 5.83 12.94 -19.97
CA ARG A 173 5.32 14.30 -19.79
C ARG A 173 6.14 15.11 -18.78
N ALA A 174 6.57 14.48 -17.69
CA ALA A 174 7.45 15.12 -16.71
C ALA A 174 8.83 15.51 -17.27
N GLY A 175 9.25 14.90 -18.39
CA GLY A 175 10.46 15.29 -19.13
C GLY A 175 10.24 16.36 -20.21
N ARG A 176 8.99 16.76 -20.49
CA ARG A 176 8.65 17.81 -21.47
C ARG A 176 8.32 19.16 -20.83
N ASP A 177 7.93 19.17 -19.56
CA ASP A 177 7.62 20.40 -18.81
C ASP A 177 8.85 20.94 -18.04
N GLY A 178 10.05 20.48 -18.40
CA GLY A 178 11.32 20.78 -17.72
C GLY A 178 12.38 21.44 -18.60
N ASP A 179 12.01 21.90 -19.80
CA ASP A 179 12.85 22.72 -20.69
C ASP A 179 12.38 24.18 -20.67
#